data_AF-A0A7C3YDF1-F1
#
_entry.id   AF-A0A7C3YDF1-F1
#
_cell.length_a   1.000
_cell.length_b   1.000
_cell.length_c   1.000
_cell.angle_alpha   90.00
_cell.angle_beta   90.00
_cell.angle_gamma   90.00
#
_symmetry.space_group_name_H-M   'P 1'
#
loop_
_entity.id
_entity.type
_entity.pdbx_description
1 polymer ?
#
loop_
_entity_poly.entity_id
_entity_poly.type
_entity_poly.pdbx_seq_one_letter_code
_entity_poly.pdbx_strand_id
1 'polypeptide(L)'
;EFDRDGTRYLVAIKSGTNWGNSSQWDRLEENFRRAVQVQRQSHRIAHIQPVVGMCYGKSPGYADTGTYLKISGQRFWHFLSGDEDLYVNIIEPIGYEAKKHNDDFEVSRAAIQNRLTAEFIRQFCNEDFTINWQKLVSFNSGNMETQ
;
A
#
# COMPACT_ATOMS: atom_id res chain seq x y z
N GLU A 1 -12.14 -13.42 1.10
CA GLU A 1 -13.22 -13.73 0.13
C GLU A 1 -14.56 -13.64 0.84
N PHE A 2 -15.64 -13.44 0.09
CA PHE A 2 -17.01 -13.47 0.63
C PHE A 2 -17.99 -13.92 -0.45
N ASP A 3 -19.16 -14.39 -0.04
CA ASP A 3 -20.24 -14.81 -0.95
C ASP A 3 -21.40 -13.81 -0.90
N ARG A 4 -21.94 -13.44 -2.06
CA ARG A 4 -23.15 -12.62 -2.19
C ARG A 4 -23.88 -12.97 -3.49
N ASP A 5 -25.19 -13.13 -3.42
CA ASP A 5 -26.07 -13.39 -4.59
C ASP A 5 -25.57 -14.54 -5.48
N GLY A 6 -25.11 -15.63 -4.86
CA GLY A 6 -24.60 -16.80 -5.58
C GLY A 6 -23.21 -16.62 -6.23
N THR A 7 -22.56 -15.48 -6.00
CA THR A 7 -21.21 -15.17 -6.49
C THR A 7 -20.20 -15.14 -5.35
N ARG A 8 -19.08 -15.85 -5.51
CA ARG A 8 -17.90 -15.72 -4.64
C ARG A 8 -16.99 -14.61 -5.12
N TYR A 9 -16.75 -13.62 -4.27
CA TYR A 9 -15.82 -12.54 -4.55
C TYR A 9 -14.44 -12.82 -3.94
N LEU A 10 -13.42 -12.90 -4.81
CA LEU A 10 -12.03 -12.99 -4.41
C LEU A 10 -11.44 -11.59 -4.38
N VAL A 11 -11.32 -11.01 -3.18
CA VAL A 11 -10.95 -9.59 -3.03
C VAL A 11 -9.49 -9.47 -2.64
N ALA A 12 -8.73 -8.69 -3.42
CA ALA A 12 -7.45 -8.13 -3.00
C ALA A 12 -7.65 -6.66 -2.61
N ILE A 13 -7.36 -6.32 -1.36
CA ILE A 13 -7.49 -4.96 -0.84
C ILE A 13 -6.16 -4.23 -1.02
N LYS A 14 -6.23 -3.03 -1.59
CA LYS A 14 -5.10 -2.12 -1.82
C LYS A 14 -5.47 -0.74 -1.32
N SER A 15 -4.45 0.06 -1.05
CA SER A 15 -4.63 1.37 -0.45
C SER A 15 -5.18 2.37 -1.48
N GLY A 16 -4.54 2.50 -2.65
CA GLY A 16 -5.00 3.36 -3.75
C GLY A 16 -4.65 2.83 -5.14
N THR A 17 -4.92 3.62 -6.17
CA THR A 17 -4.77 3.23 -7.59
C THR A 17 -3.33 2.97 -8.02
N ASN A 18 -2.34 3.63 -7.40
CA ASN A 18 -0.92 3.55 -7.75
C ASN A 18 -0.12 2.72 -6.74
N TRP A 19 -0.68 1.58 -6.29
CA TRP A 19 -0.09 0.78 -5.21
C TRP A 19 1.08 -0.11 -5.63
N GLY A 20 1.31 -0.29 -6.94
CA GLY A 20 2.34 -1.20 -7.42
C GLY A 20 2.82 -0.92 -8.83
N ASN A 21 4.01 -1.43 -9.12
CA ASN A 21 4.61 -1.45 -10.46
C ASN A 21 4.02 -2.58 -11.32
N SER A 22 4.45 -2.66 -12.59
CA SER A 22 3.93 -3.65 -13.55
C SER A 22 4.05 -5.09 -13.06
N SER A 23 5.20 -5.50 -12.51
CA SER A 23 5.39 -6.89 -12.06
C SER A 23 4.46 -7.26 -10.89
N GLN A 24 4.13 -6.31 -10.02
CA GLN A 24 3.16 -6.52 -8.95
C GLN A 24 1.74 -6.70 -9.48
N TRP A 25 1.36 -5.97 -10.55
CA TRP A 25 0.08 -6.14 -11.22
C TRP A 25 -0.02 -7.49 -11.93
N ASP A 26 1.01 -7.86 -12.69
CA ASP A 26 1.08 -9.14 -13.42
C ASP A 26 0.96 -10.32 -12.44
N ARG A 27 1.70 -10.26 -11.32
CA ARG A 27 1.66 -11.29 -10.29
C ARG A 27 0.29 -11.40 -9.63
N LEU A 28 -0.38 -10.27 -9.39
CA LEU A 28 -1.73 -10.27 -8.83
C LEU A 28 -2.73 -10.92 -9.78
N GLU A 29 -2.63 -10.62 -11.07
CA GLU A 29 -3.48 -11.21 -12.10
C GLU A 29 -3.28 -12.74 -12.20
N GLU A 30 -2.03 -13.20 -12.19
CA GLU A 30 -1.69 -14.62 -12.16
C GLU A 30 -2.28 -15.32 -10.91
N ASN A 31 -2.18 -14.68 -9.76
CA ASN A 31 -2.73 -15.19 -8.50
C ASN A 31 -4.26 -15.33 -8.58
N PHE A 32 -4.96 -14.36 -9.15
CA PHE A 32 -6.41 -14.47 -9.36
C PHE A 32 -6.78 -15.61 -10.29
N ARG A 33 -6.09 -15.74 -11.43
CA ARG A 33 -6.34 -16.84 -12.38
C ARG A 33 -6.17 -18.21 -11.70
N ARG A 34 -5.09 -18.38 -10.94
CA ARG A 34 -4.83 -19.62 -10.18
C ARG A 34 -5.91 -19.87 -9.12
N ALA A 35 -6.27 -18.84 -8.35
CA ALA A 35 -7.28 -18.98 -7.31
C ALA A 35 -8.67 -19.37 -7.88
N VAL A 36 -9.06 -18.76 -9.01
CA VAL A 36 -10.29 -19.12 -9.72
C VAL A 36 -10.26 -20.57 -10.20
N GLN A 37 -9.13 -21.02 -10.78
CA GLN A 37 -8.98 -22.42 -11.22
C GLN A 37 -9.14 -23.40 -10.06
N VAL A 38 -8.46 -23.16 -8.94
CA VAL A 38 -8.54 -24.00 -7.73
C VAL A 38 -9.95 -24.04 -7.17
N GLN A 39 -10.61 -22.88 -7.06
CA GLN A 39 -11.98 -22.81 -6.52
C GLN A 39 -12.99 -23.52 -7.42
N ARG A 40 -12.85 -23.46 -8.76
CA ARG A 40 -13.72 -24.19 -9.70
C ARG A 40 -13.60 -25.71 -9.57
N GLN A 41 -12.40 -26.22 -9.30
CA GLN A 41 -12.18 -27.67 -9.08
C GLN A 41 -12.90 -28.20 -7.84
N SER A 42 -13.24 -27.34 -6.88
CA SER A 42 -14.00 -27.74 -5.69
C SER A 42 -15.49 -28.03 -5.95
N HIS A 43 -16.00 -27.78 -7.17
CA HIS A 43 -17.38 -28.04 -7.64
C HIS A 43 -18.53 -27.40 -6.82
N ARG A 44 -18.23 -26.54 -5.84
CA ARG A 44 -19.25 -25.95 -4.95
C ARG A 44 -19.77 -24.58 -5.38
N ILE A 45 -19.12 -23.93 -6.36
CA ILE A 45 -19.37 -22.51 -6.67
C ILE A 45 -19.33 -22.28 -8.17
N ALA A 46 -20.47 -21.86 -8.74
CA ALA A 46 -20.61 -21.62 -10.17
C ALA A 46 -20.02 -20.26 -10.61
N HIS A 47 -20.16 -19.23 -9.77
CA HIS A 47 -19.77 -17.86 -10.12
C HIS A 47 -18.68 -17.35 -9.18
N ILE A 48 -17.55 -16.96 -9.77
CA ILE A 48 -16.40 -16.42 -9.03
C ILE A 48 -15.97 -15.12 -9.71
N GLN A 49 -15.93 -14.02 -8.96
CA GLN A 49 -15.53 -12.71 -9.43
C GLN A 49 -14.32 -12.21 -8.65
N PRO A 50 -13.13 -12.20 -9.27
CA PRO A 50 -11.98 -11.50 -8.73
C PRO A 50 -12.19 -9.98 -8.69
N VAL A 51 -11.78 -9.35 -7.60
CA VAL A 51 -11.93 -7.90 -7.36
C VAL A 51 -10.66 -7.34 -6.75
N VAL A 52 -10.19 -6.22 -7.29
CA VAL A 52 -9.20 -5.34 -6.64
C VAL A 52 -9.94 -4.15 -6.07
N GLY A 53 -10.01 -4.12 -4.74
CA GLY A 53 -10.62 -3.05 -3.97
C GLY A 53 -9.59 -2.04 -3.52
N MET A 54 -9.79 -0.76 -3.86
CA MET A 54 -8.91 0.34 -3.48
C MET A 54 -9.62 1.18 -2.43
N CYS A 55 -9.02 1.28 -1.24
CA CYS A 55 -9.62 1.93 -0.07
C CYS A 55 -9.90 3.42 -0.30
N TYR A 56 -9.03 4.10 -1.05
CA TYR A 56 -9.14 5.52 -1.37
C TYR A 56 -8.83 5.81 -2.84
N GLY A 57 -9.22 7.01 -3.28
CA GLY A 57 -9.13 7.48 -4.66
C GLY A 57 -10.50 7.52 -5.36
N LYS A 58 -10.55 8.26 -6.48
CA LYS A 58 -11.75 8.38 -7.32
C LYS A 58 -11.50 7.68 -8.65
N SER A 59 -12.37 6.73 -9.02
CA SER A 59 -12.42 6.13 -10.36
C SER A 59 -13.81 6.34 -10.96
N PRO A 60 -13.92 6.56 -12.28
CA PRO A 60 -15.21 6.84 -12.93
C PRO A 60 -16.21 5.68 -12.80
N GLY A 61 -15.72 4.45 -12.65
CA GLY A 61 -16.53 3.24 -12.76
C GLY A 61 -15.96 2.06 -11.98
N TYR A 62 -16.70 0.95 -12.05
CA TYR A 62 -16.10 -0.36 -12.08
C TYR A 62 -15.27 -0.44 -13.36
N ALA A 63 -13.99 -0.82 -13.27
CA ALA A 63 -13.17 -1.06 -14.45
C ALA A 63 -12.86 -2.55 -14.54
N ASP A 64 -13.37 -3.21 -15.58
CA ASP A 64 -13.12 -4.61 -15.85
C ASP A 64 -11.86 -4.77 -16.69
N THR A 65 -10.93 -5.61 -16.22
CA THR A 65 -9.69 -5.95 -16.94
C THR A 65 -9.82 -7.20 -17.78
N GLY A 66 -10.97 -7.89 -17.74
CA GLY A 66 -11.17 -9.25 -18.26
C GLY A 66 -10.73 -10.34 -17.28
N THR A 67 -9.87 -10.03 -16.30
CA THR A 67 -9.47 -10.97 -15.24
C THR A 67 -10.09 -10.62 -13.88
N TYR A 68 -10.21 -9.32 -13.56
CA TYR A 68 -10.75 -8.84 -12.28
C TYR A 68 -11.40 -7.46 -12.42
N LEU A 69 -12.32 -7.14 -11.53
CA LEU A 69 -12.92 -5.81 -11.42
C LEU A 69 -12.07 -4.90 -10.53
N LYS A 70 -11.85 -3.66 -10.95
CA LYS A 70 -11.28 -2.60 -10.11
C LYS A 70 -12.40 -1.73 -9.54
N ILE A 71 -12.38 -1.53 -8.22
CA ILE A 71 -13.36 -0.71 -7.50
C ILE A 71 -12.60 0.19 -6.52
N SER A 72 -12.93 1.48 -6.47
CA SER A 72 -12.19 2.46 -5.64
C SER A 72 -13.10 3.30 -4.75
N GLY A 73 -12.57 3.71 -3.60
CA GLY A 73 -13.16 4.72 -2.71
C GLY A 73 -14.52 4.28 -2.15
N GLN A 74 -15.47 5.22 -2.05
CA GLN A 74 -16.83 4.98 -1.55
C GLN A 74 -17.47 3.73 -2.16
N ARG A 75 -17.33 3.54 -3.47
CA ARG A 75 -17.92 2.39 -4.18
C ARG A 75 -17.35 1.06 -3.71
N PHE A 76 -16.08 1.01 -3.33
CA PHE A 76 -15.48 -0.21 -2.79
C PHE A 76 -16.02 -0.52 -1.39
N TRP A 77 -16.12 0.49 -0.53
CA TRP A 77 -16.68 0.32 0.82
C TRP A 77 -18.15 -0.06 0.79
N HIS A 78 -18.93 0.59 -0.08
CA HIS A 78 -20.32 0.22 -0.34
C HIS A 78 -20.42 -1.18 -0.93
N PHE A 79 -19.55 -1.55 -1.88
CA PHE A 79 -19.49 -2.91 -2.41
C PHE A 79 -19.24 -3.95 -1.30
N LEU A 80 -18.37 -3.68 -0.33
CA LEU A 80 -18.13 -4.62 0.76
C LEU A 80 -19.31 -4.71 1.75
N SER A 81 -19.91 -3.57 2.10
CA SER A 81 -20.79 -3.47 3.28
C SER A 81 -22.27 -3.29 2.97
N GLY A 82 -22.62 -2.79 1.78
CA GLY A 82 -23.95 -2.25 1.47
C GLY A 82 -24.20 -0.84 2.01
N ASP A 83 -23.26 -0.26 2.76
CA ASP A 83 -23.36 1.07 3.37
C ASP A 83 -22.58 2.10 2.53
N GLU A 84 -23.28 3.14 2.06
CA GLU A 84 -22.70 4.22 1.26
C GLU A 84 -21.79 5.15 2.07
N ASP A 85 -21.95 5.19 3.40
CA ASP A 85 -21.26 6.12 4.30
C ASP A 85 -20.10 5.45 5.05
N LEU A 86 -19.92 4.13 4.91
CA LEU A 86 -18.89 3.38 5.64
C LEU A 86 -17.48 3.96 5.44
N TYR A 87 -17.17 4.49 4.25
CA TYR A 87 -15.86 5.09 3.99
C TYR A 87 -15.60 6.34 4.86
N VAL A 88 -16.64 7.12 5.19
CA VAL A 88 -16.52 8.27 6.10
C VAL A 88 -16.45 7.76 7.54
N ASN A 89 -17.35 6.83 7.90
CA ASN A 89 -17.45 6.26 9.24
C ASN A 89 -16.14 5.58 9.71
N ILE A 90 -15.33 5.08 8.78
CA ILE A 90 -14.00 4.52 9.08
C ILE A 90 -12.92 5.60 9.09
N ILE A 91 -12.88 6.48 8.07
CA ILE A 91 -11.74 7.39 7.86
C ILE A 91 -11.76 8.57 8.85
N GLU A 92 -12.93 9.11 9.17
CA GLU A 92 -13.03 10.28 10.06
C GLU A 92 -12.50 9.98 11.48
N PRO A 93 -12.90 8.88 12.16
CA PRO A 93 -12.35 8.55 13.48
C PRO A 93 -10.83 8.31 13.48
N ILE A 94 -10.31 7.65 12.44
CA ILE A 94 -8.86 7.43 12.29
C ILE A 94 -8.13 8.77 12.20
N GLY A 95 -8.68 9.75 11.48
CA GLY A 95 -8.11 11.10 11.38
C GLY A 95 -8.01 11.81 12.73
N TYR A 96 -9.05 11.71 13.58
CA TYR A 96 -9.03 12.30 14.91
C TYR A 96 -8.05 11.61 15.85
N GLU A 97 -8.03 10.28 15.88
CA GLU A 97 -7.08 9.52 16.73
C GLU A 97 -5.64 9.73 16.28
N ALA A 98 -5.36 9.76 14.98
CA ALA A 98 -4.03 10.09 14.46
C ALA A 98 -3.57 11.49 14.92
N LYS A 99 -4.47 12.48 14.91
CA LYS A 99 -4.14 13.83 15.37
C LYS A 99 -3.79 13.89 16.85
N LYS A 100 -4.41 13.07 17.71
CA LYS A 100 -4.08 13.02 19.15
C LYS A 100 -2.66 12.53 19.41
N HIS A 101 -2.12 11.69 18.54
CA HIS A 101 -0.76 11.15 18.68
C HIS A 101 0.30 11.94 17.89
N ASN A 102 -0.12 12.93 17.08
CA ASN A 102 0.80 13.67 16.23
C ASN A 102 1.78 14.53 17.03
N ASP A 103 1.37 15.16 18.13
CA ASP A 103 2.25 16.10 18.85
C ASP A 103 3.47 15.37 19.45
N ASP A 104 3.24 14.24 20.14
CA ASP A 104 4.32 13.40 20.69
C ASP A 104 5.19 12.78 19.58
N PHE A 105 4.57 12.38 18.47
CA PHE A 105 5.26 11.85 17.30
C PHE A 105 6.17 12.90 16.67
N GLU A 106 5.69 14.12 16.46
CA GLU A 106 6.46 15.20 15.83
C GLU A 106 7.64 15.63 16.72
N VAL A 107 7.47 15.69 18.04
CA VAL A 107 8.58 15.94 18.98
C VAL A 107 9.64 14.83 18.88
N SER A 108 9.22 13.56 18.91
CA SER A 108 10.13 12.41 18.82
C SER A 108 10.85 12.35 17.48
N ARG A 109 10.12 12.63 16.39
CA ARG A 109 10.63 12.70 15.02
C ARG A 109 11.67 13.82 14.88
N ALA A 110 11.39 15.02 15.40
CA ALA A 110 12.34 16.13 15.36
C ALA A 110 13.63 15.80 16.13
N ALA A 111 13.53 15.14 17.29
CA ALA A 111 14.70 14.69 18.05
C ALA A 111 15.55 13.67 17.29
N ILE A 112 14.92 12.72 16.59
CA ILE A 112 15.62 11.75 15.73
C ILE A 112 16.25 12.46 14.54
N GLN A 113 15.54 13.37 13.88
CA GLN A 113 16.08 14.16 12.76
C GLN A 113 17.33 14.93 13.18
N ASN A 114 17.29 15.67 14.30
CA ASN A 114 18.44 16.42 14.81
C ASN A 114 19.63 15.51 15.11
N ARG A 115 19.39 14.34 15.69
CA ARG A 115 20.43 13.35 15.98
C ARG A 115 21.08 12.84 14.70
N LEU A 116 20.28 12.41 13.73
CA LEU A 116 20.78 11.93 12.44
C LEU A 116 21.52 13.01 11.68
N THR A 117 21.05 14.27 11.72
CA THR A 117 21.74 15.41 11.13
C THR A 117 23.09 15.64 11.82
N ALA A 118 23.15 15.63 13.15
CA ALA A 118 24.40 15.81 13.89
C ALA A 118 25.40 14.68 13.61
N GLU A 119 24.94 13.42 13.56
CA GLU A 119 25.76 12.27 13.21
C GLU A 119 26.27 12.36 11.76
N PHE A 120 25.41 12.76 10.82
CA PHE A 120 25.76 12.95 9.43
C PHE A 120 26.82 14.04 9.27
N ILE A 121 26.64 15.21 9.89
CA ILE A 121 27.62 16.30 9.85
C ILE A 121 28.96 15.83 10.41
N ARG A 122 28.95 15.21 11.60
CA ARG A 122 30.17 14.74 12.26
C ARG A 122 30.92 13.69 11.43
N GLN A 123 30.20 12.81 10.74
CA GLN A 123 30.82 11.70 10.03
C GLN A 123 31.15 12.02 8.57
N PHE A 124 30.36 12.82 7.88
CA PHE A 124 30.40 12.96 6.42
C PHE A 124 30.56 14.39 5.92
N CYS A 125 30.69 15.39 6.79
CA CYS A 125 31.03 16.76 6.37
C CYS A 125 32.48 17.13 6.71
N ASN A 126 33.04 18.06 5.95
CA ASN A 126 34.30 18.73 6.23
C ASN A 126 34.11 19.82 7.30
N GLU A 127 35.20 20.45 7.75
CA GLU A 127 35.18 21.50 8.79
C GLU A 127 34.36 22.74 8.38
N ASP A 128 34.23 23.01 7.08
CA ASP A 128 33.41 24.09 6.52
C ASP A 128 31.92 23.68 6.33
N PHE A 129 31.52 22.53 6.90
CA PHE A 129 30.19 21.91 6.79
C PHE A 129 29.79 21.46 5.38
N THR A 130 30.70 21.50 4.40
CA THR A 130 30.45 20.90 3.08
C THR A 130 30.51 19.38 3.15
N ILE A 131 29.76 18.69 2.29
CA ILE A 131 29.74 17.21 2.28
C ILE A 131 31.05 16.66 1.72
N ASN A 132 31.69 15.76 2.46
CA ASN A 132 32.76 14.92 1.96
C ASN A 132 32.16 13.74 1.17
N TRP A 133 31.87 13.98 -0.11
CA TRP A 133 31.22 13.01 -0.98
C TRP A 133 32.00 11.71 -1.12
N GLN A 134 33.33 11.78 -1.20
CA GLN A 134 34.17 10.59 -1.31
C GLN A 134 33.96 9.69 -0.08
N LYS A 135 34.06 10.24 1.13
CA LYS A 135 33.86 9.49 2.37
C LYS A 135 32.44 8.91 2.48
N LEU A 136 31.42 9.69 2.14
CA LEU A 136 30.02 9.25 2.19
C LEU A 136 29.75 8.09 1.22
N VAL A 137 30.18 8.22 -0.04
CA VAL A 137 29.96 7.20 -1.06
C VAL A 137 30.78 5.94 -0.76
N SER A 138 32.04 6.09 -0.34
CA SER A 138 32.87 4.94 0.07
C SER A 138 32.26 4.21 1.27
N PHE A 139 31.71 4.92 2.25
CA PHE A 139 31.01 4.30 3.37
C PHE A 139 29.72 3.58 2.94
N ASN A 140 28.92 4.22 2.09
CA ASN A 140 27.62 3.68 1.69
C ASN A 140 27.73 2.49 0.71
N SER A 141 28.69 2.54 -0.20
CA SER A 141 28.74 1.64 -1.36
C SER A 141 30.06 0.86 -1.48
N GLY A 142 31.09 1.20 -0.71
CA GLY A 142 32.36 0.48 -0.72
C GLY A 142 32.20 -0.92 -0.15
N ASN A 143 32.54 -1.94 -0.94
CA ASN A 143 32.29 -3.33 -0.62
C ASN A 143 33.44 -4.28 -1.01
N MET A 144 34.62 -3.72 -1.31
CA MET A 144 35.83 -4.49 -1.59
C MET A 144 36.65 -4.60 -0.30
N GLU A 145 37.01 -5.80 0.10
CA GLU A 145 37.92 -6.03 1.23
C GLU A 145 39.31 -5.46 0.90
N THR A 146 39.86 -4.61 1.77
CA THR A 146 41.28 -4.28 1.75
C THR A 146 42.07 -5.51 2.16
N GLN A 147 42.84 -6.09 1.22
CA GLN A 147 43.87 -7.11 1.50
C GLN A 147 44.99 -6.55 2.38
#